data_AF-A0A5R9K9V9-F1
#
_entry.id   AF-A0A5R9K9V9-F1
#
_cell.length_a   1.000
_cell.length_b   1.000
_cell.length_c   1.000
_cell.angle_alpha   90.00
_cell.angle_beta   90.00
_cell.angle_gamma   90.00
#
_symmetry.space_group_name_H-M   'P 1'
#
loop_
_entity.id
_entity.type
_entity.pdbx_description
1 polymer ?
#
loop_
_entity_poly.entity_id
_entity_poly.type
_entity_poly.pdbx_seq_one_letter_code
_entity_poly.pdbx_strand_id
1 'polypeptide(L)'
;MKIEKYSIKTDNDSTIFQFTSIGPKGSIEKLIQFQKIYDGVYNLAFGDKNQDTGNLDDQVISDNGDSEKVLATVVSALYKFFDAYPDSVVYAVGSSTSRTRLYRMGISKFFREVTEDFHVYGEIGDEFCDFELNKEYTSFLVRRRFS
;
A
#
# COMPACT_ATOMS: atom_id res chain seq x y z
N MET A 1 -1.85 -15.58 -3.65
CA MET A 1 -3.21 -15.03 -3.36
C MET A 1 -4.21 -15.43 -4.44
N LYS A 2 -5.36 -16.01 -4.05
CA LYS A 2 -6.55 -16.24 -4.93
C LYS A 2 -7.52 -15.05 -4.94
N ILE A 3 -7.02 -13.85 -4.70
CA ILE A 3 -7.84 -12.65 -4.49
C ILE A 3 -7.75 -11.80 -5.74
N GLU A 4 -8.90 -11.33 -6.19
CA GLU A 4 -8.98 -10.50 -7.37
C GLU A 4 -8.21 -9.20 -7.13
N LYS A 5 -7.46 -8.76 -8.14
CA LYS A 5 -6.69 -7.51 -8.14
C LYS A 5 -6.78 -6.86 -9.50
N TYR A 6 -6.55 -5.55 -9.56
CA TYR A 6 -6.46 -4.85 -10.84
C TYR A 6 -5.10 -5.08 -11.48
N SER A 7 -5.06 -5.04 -12.81
CA SER A 7 -3.81 -5.00 -13.56
C SER A 7 -3.12 -3.65 -13.33
N ILE A 8 -1.87 -3.69 -12.89
CA ILE A 8 -1.05 -2.50 -12.63
C ILE A 8 -0.10 -2.24 -13.80
N LYS A 9 -0.07 -0.99 -14.27
CA LYS A 9 1.01 -0.43 -15.10
C LYS A 9 2.06 0.18 -14.19
N THR A 10 3.32 0.20 -14.63
CA THR A 10 4.42 0.77 -13.85
C THR A 10 5.37 1.58 -14.73
N ASP A 11 6.10 2.50 -14.12
CA ASP A 11 7.21 3.22 -14.74
C ASP A 11 8.45 2.31 -14.88
N ASN A 12 9.51 2.84 -15.50
CA ASN A 12 10.74 2.08 -15.71
C ASN A 12 11.47 1.77 -14.39
N ASP A 13 11.33 2.66 -13.40
CA ASP A 13 12.01 2.53 -12.11
C ASP A 13 11.21 1.66 -11.13
N SER A 14 10.01 1.19 -11.49
CA SER A 14 9.13 0.42 -10.60
C SER A 14 8.80 1.16 -9.28
N THR A 15 8.73 2.48 -9.34
CA THR A 15 8.40 3.34 -8.19
C THR A 15 7.02 3.96 -8.28
N ILE A 16 6.42 3.98 -9.47
CA ILE A 16 5.08 4.49 -9.73
C ILE A 16 4.25 3.39 -10.37
N PHE A 17 3.06 3.14 -9.81
CA PHE A 17 2.11 2.18 -10.32
C PHE A 17 0.75 2.85 -10.55
N GLN A 18 0.12 2.55 -11.68
CA GLN A 18 -1.20 3.04 -12.04
C GLN A 18 -2.16 1.88 -12.30
N PHE A 19 -3.40 2.01 -11.83
CA PHE A 19 -4.49 1.11 -12.18
C PHE A 19 -5.83 1.85 -12.20
N THR A 20 -6.87 1.20 -12.71
CA THR A 20 -8.24 1.74 -12.73
C THR A 20 -9.12 0.94 -11.79
N SER A 21 -9.57 1.58 -10.71
CA SER A 21 -10.63 1.08 -9.83
C SER A 21 -11.97 1.14 -10.55
N ILE A 22 -12.77 0.08 -10.48
CA ILE A 22 -14.06 -0.03 -11.15
C ILE A 22 -15.08 -0.47 -10.12
N GLY A 23 -16.12 0.35 -9.91
CA GLY A 23 -17.14 0.12 -8.91
C GLY A 23 -18.41 0.95 -9.16
N PRO A 24 -19.33 1.04 -8.19
CA PRO A 24 -20.62 1.70 -8.37
C PRO A 24 -20.55 3.20 -8.68
N LYS A 25 -19.43 3.87 -8.35
CA LYS A 25 -19.20 5.29 -8.68
C LYS A 25 -18.47 5.47 -10.01
N GLY A 26 -18.31 4.38 -10.78
CA GLY A 26 -17.65 4.37 -12.08
C GLY A 26 -16.18 3.97 -12.00
N SER A 27 -15.44 4.40 -13.02
CA SER A 27 -14.01 4.12 -13.17
C SER A 27 -13.18 5.26 -12.59
N ILE A 28 -12.25 4.94 -11.70
CA ILE A 28 -11.39 5.90 -11.00
C ILE A 28 -9.94 5.51 -11.24
N GLU A 29 -9.15 6.41 -11.81
CA GLU A 29 -7.71 6.20 -11.95
C GLU A 29 -7.03 6.36 -10.58
N LYS A 30 -6.19 5.39 -10.22
CA LYS A 30 -5.49 5.32 -8.95
C LYS A 30 -3.98 5.30 -9.17
N LEU A 31 -3.24 5.92 -8.26
CA LEU A 31 -1.78 5.90 -8.22
C LEU A 31 -1.27 5.30 -6.92
N ILE A 32 -0.20 4.53 -7.02
CA ILE A 32 0.65 4.10 -5.91
C ILE A 32 2.06 4.61 -6.23
N GLN A 33 2.68 5.31 -5.29
CA GLN A 33 4.03 5.85 -5.44
C GLN A 33 4.89 5.44 -4.25
N PHE A 34 6.08 4.94 -4.53
CA PHE A 34 7.14 4.67 -3.57
C PHE A 34 8.09 5.86 -3.55
N GLN A 35 7.86 6.79 -2.63
CA GLN A 35 8.59 8.04 -2.54
C GLN A 35 9.79 7.86 -1.61
N LYS A 36 11.01 8.03 -2.13
CA LYS A 36 12.23 7.91 -1.32
C LYS A 36 12.23 8.95 -0.20
N ILE A 37 12.35 8.49 1.05
CA ILE A 37 12.53 9.35 2.23
C ILE A 37 14.02 9.47 2.55
N TYR A 38 14.67 8.32 2.69
CA TYR A 38 16.11 8.17 2.93
C TYR A 38 16.64 7.02 2.08
N ASP A 39 17.96 6.79 2.13
CA ASP A 39 18.51 5.62 1.45
C ASP A 39 17.94 4.32 2.04
N GLY A 40 17.43 3.45 1.16
CA GLY A 40 16.75 2.22 1.55
C GLY A 40 15.36 2.40 2.19
N VAL A 41 14.82 3.61 2.37
CA VAL A 41 13.52 3.84 3.02
C VAL A 41 12.57 4.64 2.14
N TYR A 42 11.38 4.09 1.89
CA TYR A 42 10.39 4.65 0.97
C TYR A 42 9.02 4.80 1.64
N ASN A 43 8.36 5.94 1.43
CA ASN A 43 6.96 6.13 1.78
C ASN A 43 6.06 5.49 0.69
N LEU A 44 5.04 4.74 1.09
CA LEU A 44 3.96 4.30 0.21
C LEU A 44 2.85 5.35 0.21
N ALA A 45 2.85 6.20 -0.82
CA ALA A 45 1.74 7.08 -1.12
C ALA A 45 0.72 6.35 -2.02
N PHE A 46 -0.55 6.43 -1.68
CA PHE A 46 -1.64 5.85 -2.47
C PHE A 46 -2.79 6.85 -2.58
N GLY A 47 -3.40 6.99 -3.74
CA GLY A 47 -4.47 7.94 -3.92
C GLY A 47 -5.14 7.88 -5.29
N ASP A 48 -6.03 8.83 -5.52
CA ASP A 48 -6.66 9.03 -6.82
C ASP A 48 -5.68 9.79 -7.72
N LYS A 49 -5.74 9.52 -9.02
CA LYS A 49 -5.02 10.33 -10.00
C LYS A 49 -5.87 11.56 -10.30
N ASN A 50 -5.35 12.74 -9.99
CA ASN A 50 -5.96 13.99 -10.42
C ASN A 50 -5.90 14.08 -11.95
N GLN A 51 -7.05 14.26 -12.61
CA GLN A 51 -7.15 14.22 -14.07
C GLN A 51 -6.50 15.42 -14.76
N ASP A 52 -6.45 16.58 -14.09
CA ASP A 52 -5.90 17.81 -14.66
C ASP A 52 -4.38 17.84 -14.57
N THR A 53 -3.83 17.40 -13.45
CA THR A 53 -2.39 17.50 -13.14
C THR A 53 -1.65 16.18 -13.35
N GLY A 54 -2.36 15.05 -13.37
CA GLY A 54 -1.78 13.71 -13.38
C GLY A 54 -1.16 13.27 -12.04
N ASN A 55 -1.19 14.14 -11.02
CA ASN A 55 -0.59 13.89 -9.72
C ASN A 55 -1.47 13.02 -8.82
N LEU A 56 -0.85 12.45 -7.79
CA LEU A 56 -1.53 11.68 -6.76
C LEU A 56 -2.24 12.62 -5.79
N ASP A 57 -3.53 12.37 -5.56
CA ASP A 57 -4.34 13.00 -4.51
C ASP A 57 -4.72 11.94 -3.47
N ASP A 58 -4.11 12.03 -2.29
CA ASP A 58 -4.35 11.12 -1.17
C ASP A 58 -5.40 11.64 -0.17
N GLN A 59 -6.02 12.79 -0.44
CA GLN A 59 -7.03 13.39 0.43
C GLN A 59 -8.44 12.97 0.04
N VAL A 60 -8.64 12.62 -1.24
CA VAL A 60 -9.95 12.19 -1.75
C VAL A 60 -10.34 10.81 -1.20
N ILE A 61 -11.55 10.74 -0.67
CA ILE A 61 -12.20 9.48 -0.30
C ILE A 61 -13.19 9.11 -1.41
N SER A 62 -12.75 8.23 -2.32
CA SER A 62 -13.58 7.82 -3.45
C SER A 62 -14.74 6.91 -3.03
N ASP A 63 -14.48 5.96 -2.11
CA ASP A 63 -15.45 4.99 -1.61
C ASP A 63 -16.22 4.28 -2.75
N ASN A 64 -15.45 3.63 -3.65
CA ASN A 64 -15.96 3.01 -4.87
C ASN A 64 -16.43 1.56 -4.65
N GLY A 65 -16.63 1.13 -3.40
CA GLY A 65 -17.15 -0.20 -3.07
C GLY A 65 -16.21 -1.38 -3.34
N ASP A 66 -14.95 -1.15 -3.69
CA ASP A 66 -13.98 -2.14 -4.16
C ASP A 66 -12.70 -2.20 -3.31
N SER A 67 -12.75 -1.70 -2.06
CA SER A 67 -11.60 -1.53 -1.17
C SER A 67 -10.72 -2.77 -1.00
N GLU A 68 -11.31 -3.97 -0.98
CA GLU A 68 -10.55 -5.23 -0.88
C GLU A 68 -9.67 -5.47 -2.11
N LYS A 69 -10.23 -5.32 -3.31
CA LYS A 69 -9.53 -5.49 -4.58
C LYS A 69 -8.46 -4.40 -4.74
N VAL A 70 -8.75 -3.19 -4.30
CA VAL A 70 -7.78 -2.08 -4.21
C VAL A 70 -6.62 -2.45 -3.29
N LEU A 71 -6.87 -2.93 -2.07
CA LEU A 71 -5.81 -3.31 -1.14
C LEU A 71 -4.97 -4.50 -1.66
N ALA A 72 -5.60 -5.50 -2.27
CA ALA A 72 -4.89 -6.60 -2.93
C ALA A 72 -4.00 -6.10 -4.09
N THR A 73 -4.43 -5.03 -4.79
CA THR A 73 -3.65 -4.38 -5.85
C THR A 73 -2.44 -3.63 -5.26
N VAL A 74 -2.60 -2.95 -4.12
CA VAL A 74 -1.49 -2.30 -3.40
C VAL A 74 -0.45 -3.32 -2.94
N VAL A 75 -0.89 -4.45 -2.38
CA VAL A 75 0.02 -5.57 -2.04
C VAL A 75 0.75 -6.08 -3.29
N SER A 76 0.06 -6.20 -4.43
CA SER A 76 0.72 -6.60 -5.68
C SER A 76 1.76 -5.58 -6.16
N ALA A 77 1.58 -4.29 -5.89
CA ALA A 77 2.57 -3.26 -6.20
C ALA A 77 3.78 -3.34 -5.24
N LEU A 78 3.55 -3.63 -3.95
CA LEU A 78 4.64 -3.90 -2.99
C LEU A 78 5.56 -5.02 -3.47
N TYR A 79 5.01 -6.17 -3.90
CA TYR A 79 5.84 -7.25 -4.46
C TYR A 79 6.70 -6.78 -5.64
N LYS A 80 6.11 -6.08 -6.61
CA LYS A 80 6.84 -5.57 -7.78
C LYS A 80 7.92 -4.56 -7.38
N PHE A 81 7.63 -3.68 -6.43
CA PHE A 81 8.60 -2.73 -5.91
C PHE A 81 9.79 -3.46 -5.26
N PHE A 82 9.53 -4.43 -4.39
CA PHE A 82 10.60 -5.21 -3.75
C PHE A 82 11.33 -6.17 -4.70
N ASP A 83 10.82 -6.46 -5.89
CA ASP A 83 11.60 -7.17 -6.93
C ASP A 83 12.72 -6.27 -7.47
N ALA A 84 12.49 -4.95 -7.55
CA ALA A 84 13.49 -3.96 -7.97
C ALA A 84 14.35 -3.44 -6.81
N TYR A 85 13.78 -3.33 -5.61
CA TYR A 85 14.42 -2.78 -4.40
C TYR A 85 14.37 -3.76 -3.22
N PRO A 86 15.04 -4.92 -3.32
CA PRO A 86 14.88 -6.02 -2.37
C PRO A 86 15.23 -5.66 -0.91
N ASP A 87 16.27 -4.87 -0.70
CA ASP A 87 16.79 -4.53 0.64
C ASP A 87 16.09 -3.31 1.27
N SER A 88 15.08 -2.76 0.61
CA SER A 88 14.39 -1.56 1.08
C SER A 88 13.37 -1.83 2.19
N VAL A 89 13.01 -0.76 2.88
CA VAL A 89 11.91 -0.71 3.84
C VAL A 89 10.85 0.25 3.32
N VAL A 90 9.60 -0.18 3.31
CA VAL A 90 8.46 0.64 2.95
C VAL A 90 7.73 1.08 4.21
N TYR A 91 7.65 2.38 4.42
CA TYR A 91 6.83 3.03 5.42
C TYR A 91 5.44 3.33 4.84
N ALA A 92 4.39 2.96 5.56
CA ALA A 92 3.01 3.18 5.13
C ALA A 92 2.20 3.82 6.27
N VAL A 93 1.69 5.03 6.00
CA VAL A 93 0.77 5.75 6.87
C VAL A 93 -0.34 6.34 6.00
N GLY A 94 -1.58 6.29 6.48
CA GLY A 94 -2.68 6.95 5.79
C GLY A 94 -2.61 8.45 6.01
N SER A 95 -3.06 9.23 5.02
CA SER A 95 -3.27 10.69 5.18
C SER A 95 -4.28 11.06 6.27
N SER A 96 -5.06 10.07 6.76
CA SER A 96 -5.97 10.19 7.88
C SER A 96 -6.00 8.90 8.70
N THR A 97 -6.51 8.97 9.93
CA THR A 97 -6.66 7.82 10.83
C THR A 97 -7.54 6.72 10.24
N SER A 98 -8.58 7.09 9.47
CA SER A 98 -9.45 6.14 8.78
C SER A 98 -8.72 5.38 7.67
N ARG A 99 -7.76 6.02 6.98
CA ARG A 99 -6.92 5.38 5.97
C ARG A 99 -5.83 4.51 6.57
N THR A 100 -5.20 4.92 7.67
CA THR A 100 -4.31 4.04 8.44
C THR A 100 -5.05 2.80 8.90
N ARG A 101 -6.31 2.95 9.38
CA ARG A 101 -7.18 1.82 9.71
C ARG A 101 -7.47 0.92 8.50
N LEU A 102 -7.66 1.49 7.31
CA LEU A 102 -7.85 0.71 6.08
C LEU A 102 -6.63 -0.17 5.76
N TYR A 103 -5.41 0.37 5.89
CA TYR A 103 -4.18 -0.41 5.72
C TYR A 103 -4.09 -1.53 6.76
N ARG A 104 -4.38 -1.22 8.03
CA ARG A 104 -4.44 -2.22 9.10
C ARG A 104 -5.39 -3.37 8.76
N MET A 105 -6.59 -3.05 8.27
CA MET A 105 -7.60 -4.05 7.87
C MET A 105 -7.10 -4.91 6.70
N GLY A 106 -6.44 -4.31 5.71
CA GLY A 106 -5.83 -5.03 4.59
C GLY A 106 -4.74 -6.00 5.05
N ILE A 107 -3.79 -5.53 5.87
CA ILE A 107 -2.70 -6.35 6.43
C ILE A 107 -3.29 -7.48 7.27
N SER A 108 -4.26 -7.18 8.15
CA SER A 108 -4.92 -8.18 9.01
C SER A 108 -5.63 -9.26 8.19
N LYS A 109 -6.31 -8.85 7.12
CA LYS A 109 -7.08 -9.75 6.26
C LYS A 109 -6.18 -10.73 5.49
N PHE A 110 -5.00 -10.28 5.07
CA PHE A 110 -4.02 -11.08 4.34
C PHE A 110 -2.82 -11.46 5.20
N PHE A 111 -3.01 -11.53 6.52
CA PHE A 111 -1.90 -11.62 7.46
C PHE A 111 -1.02 -12.85 7.23
N ARG A 112 -1.61 -14.02 6.93
CA ARG A 112 -0.85 -15.24 6.66
C ARG A 112 0.02 -15.08 5.42
N GLU A 113 -0.57 -14.66 4.30
CA GLU A 113 0.15 -14.49 3.04
C GLU A 113 1.21 -13.38 3.12
N VAL A 114 0.88 -12.25 3.73
CA VAL A 114 1.81 -11.12 3.87
C VAL A 114 2.98 -11.51 4.77
N THR A 115 2.75 -12.26 5.85
CA THR A 115 3.83 -12.65 6.77
C THR A 115 4.65 -13.85 6.28
N GLU A 116 4.24 -14.54 5.22
CA GLU A 116 5.09 -15.53 4.55
C GLU A 116 6.27 -14.84 3.84
N ASP A 117 6.01 -13.73 3.15
CA ASP A 117 6.97 -13.05 2.29
C ASP A 117 7.53 -11.73 2.87
N PHE A 118 6.87 -11.16 3.88
CA PHE A 118 7.24 -9.87 4.47
C PHE A 118 7.38 -9.94 6.00
N HIS A 119 8.27 -9.12 6.55
CA HIS A 119 8.16 -8.68 7.94
C HIS A 119 7.37 -7.38 7.97
N VAL A 120 6.35 -7.34 8.82
CA VAL A 120 5.51 -6.17 9.02
C VAL A 120 5.65 -5.74 10.46
N TYR A 121 5.99 -4.47 10.65
CA TYR A 121 6.00 -3.80 11.95
C TYR A 121 4.85 -2.81 12.00
N GLY A 122 4.29 -2.63 13.19
CA GLY A 122 3.32 -1.58 13.48
C GLY A 122 3.88 -0.62 14.53
N GLU A 123 3.55 0.66 14.39
CA GLU A 123 3.94 1.70 15.34
C GLU A 123 2.89 1.85 16.44
N ILE A 124 3.34 1.85 17.71
CA ILE A 124 2.52 2.14 18.89
C ILE A 124 3.28 3.15 19.75
N GLY A 125 2.73 4.36 19.90
CA GLY A 125 3.46 5.46 20.52
C GLY A 125 4.66 5.85 19.65
N ASP A 126 5.86 5.84 20.23
CA ASP A 126 7.11 6.18 19.54
C ASP A 126 7.95 4.93 19.17
N GLU A 127 7.38 3.73 19.25
CA GLU A 127 8.08 2.46 19.01
C GLU A 127 7.44 1.63 17.89
N PHE A 128 8.29 0.94 17.11
CA PHE A 128 7.87 -0.07 16.16
C PHE A 128 8.02 -1.47 16.77
N CYS A 129 6.95 -2.27 16.73
CA CYS A 129 6.94 -3.66 17.17
C CYS A 129 6.40 -4.57 16.05
N ASP A 130 6.62 -5.88 16.18
CA ASP A 130 6.07 -6.84 15.21
C ASP A 130 4.55 -6.69 15.12
N PHE A 131 4.03 -6.69 13.89
CA PHE A 131 2.60 -6.57 13.68
C PHE A 131 1.87 -7.82 14.19
N GLU A 132 1.00 -7.58 15.17
CA GLU A 132 0.05 -8.55 15.70
C GLU A 132 -1.39 -8.18 15.33
N LEU A 133 -2.21 -9.21 15.10
CA LEU A 133 -3.65 -9.07 14.86
C LEU A 133 -4.36 -8.42 16.06
N ASN A 134 -5.45 -7.72 15.79
CA ASN A 134 -6.33 -7.10 16.80
C ASN A 134 -5.68 -6.01 17.67
N LYS A 135 -4.51 -5.48 17.28
CA LYS A 135 -3.93 -4.26 17.86
C LYS A 135 -4.21 -3.04 16.99
N GLU A 136 -4.07 -1.86 17.56
CA GLU A 136 -4.14 -0.58 16.86
C GLU A 136 -2.75 -0.03 16.64
N TYR A 137 -2.52 0.56 15.47
CA TYR A 137 -1.22 1.10 15.06
C TYR A 137 -1.41 2.44 14.34
N THR A 138 -0.45 3.34 14.49
CA THR A 138 -0.43 4.66 13.85
C THR A 138 0.22 4.66 12.47
N SER A 139 1.13 3.72 12.22
CA SER A 139 1.79 3.50 10.94
C SER A 139 2.36 2.08 10.84
N PHE A 140 2.91 1.74 9.66
CA PHE A 140 3.48 0.43 9.38
C PHE A 140 4.85 0.54 8.71
N LEU A 141 5.74 -0.39 9.01
CA LEU A 141 6.94 -0.67 8.20
C LEU A 141 6.82 -2.07 7.60
N VAL A 142 7.16 -2.19 6.32
CA VAL A 142 7.15 -3.45 5.59
C VAL A 142 8.53 -3.66 4.97
N ARG A 143 9.09 -4.85 5.15
CA ARG A 143 10.33 -5.28 4.48
C ARG A 143 10.16 -6.69 3.93
N ARG A 144 10.83 -7.01 2.82
CA ARG A 144 10.82 -8.37 2.28
C ARG A 144 11.60 -9.32 3.19
N ARG A 145 11.10 -10.54 3.35
CA ARG A 145 11.86 -11.65 3.90
C ARG A 145 12.74 -12.20 2.81
N PHE A 146 14.03 -12.30 3.08
CA PHE A 146 14.92 -13.11 2.27
C PHE A 146 14.83 -14.54 2.80
N SER A 147 14.40 -15.45 1.93
CA SER A 147 14.50 -16.89 2.17
C SER A 147 15.88 -17.42 1.78
#